data_AF-A0A9P7JEH1-F1
#
_entry.id   AF-A0A9P7JEH1-F1
#
_cell.length_a   1.000
_cell.length_b   1.000
_cell.length_c   1.000
_cell.angle_alpha   90.00
_cell.angle_beta   90.00
_cell.angle_gamma   90.00
#
_symmetry.space_group_name_H-M   'P 1'
#
loop_
_entity.id
_entity.type
_entity.pdbx_description
1 polymer ?
#
loop_
_entity_poly.entity_id
_entity_poly.type
_entity_poly.pdbx_seq_one_letter_code
_entity_poly.pdbx_strand_id
1 'polypeptide(L)'
;YLNSQFSDAYNIYLEILHHIDHHLNEALHHNMPNWHLLNGCPCCTYKLKDEPPLALQWLVSIDGNNSLKRWASSTYGVTPWQDSRKPCSDYWVDRASVDIFRDEVQ
;
A
#
# COMPACT_ATOMS: atom_id res chain seq x y z
N TYR A 1 6.61 -9.45 26.85
CA TYR A 1 8.06 -9.15 26.80
C TYR A 1 8.70 -9.63 25.51
N LEU A 2 8.86 -10.94 25.26
CA LEU A 2 9.51 -11.44 24.03
C LEU A 2 8.81 -11.01 22.72
N ASN A 3 7.47 -11.01 22.70
CA ASN A 3 6.71 -10.52 21.56
C ASN A 3 7.01 -9.04 21.23
N SER A 4 7.13 -8.17 22.25
CA SER A 4 7.53 -6.78 22.06
C SER A 4 8.93 -6.67 21.47
N GLN A 5 9.91 -7.35 22.07
CA GLN A 5 11.30 -7.31 21.59
C GLN A 5 11.43 -7.80 20.14
N PHE A 6 10.66 -8.83 19.77
CA PHE A 6 10.61 -9.31 18.40
C PHE A 6 9.97 -8.29 17.46
N SER A 7 8.82 -7.72 17.83
CA SER A 7 8.15 -6.67 17.05
C SER A 7 9.04 -5.44 16.86
N ASP A 8 9.76 -5.03 17.90
CA ASP A 8 10.67 -3.89 17.86
C ASP A 8 11.86 -4.17 16.92
N ALA A 9 12.49 -5.34 17.04
CA ALA A 9 13.55 -5.76 16.11
C ALA A 9 13.06 -5.86 14.66
N TYR A 10 11.85 -6.37 14.45
CA TYR A 10 11.24 -6.47 13.13
C TYR A 10 10.94 -5.09 12.54
N ASN A 11 10.46 -4.14 13.34
CA ASN A 11 10.24 -2.76 12.90
C ASN A 11 11.55 -2.08 12.47
N ILE A 12 12.62 -2.24 13.25
CA ILE A 12 13.95 -1.71 12.89
C ILE A 12 14.45 -2.32 11.59
N TYR A 13 14.27 -3.64 11.40
CA TYR A 13 14.65 -4.31 10.15
C TYR A 13 13.91 -3.71 8.94
N LEU A 14 12.59 -3.50 9.05
CA LEU A 14 11.81 -2.87 7.99
C LEU A 14 12.26 -1.43 7.72
N GLU A 15 12.57 -0.66 8.77
CA GLU A 15 13.07 0.71 8.63
C GLU A 15 14.41 0.77 7.86
N ILE A 16 15.32 -0.17 8.14
CA ILE A 16 16.58 -0.29 7.40
C ILE A 16 16.32 -0.57 5.92
N LEU A 17 15.43 -1.52 5.60
CA LEU A 17 15.07 -1.82 4.21
C LEU A 17 14.47 -0.59 3.51
N HIS A 18 13.55 0.12 4.17
CA HIS A 18 12.93 1.30 3.61
C HIS A 18 13.94 2.42 3.32
N HIS A 19 14.90 2.66 4.21
CA HIS A 19 15.96 3.65 3.94
C HIS A 19 16.83 3.24 2.75
N ILE A 20 17.17 1.96 2.63
CA ILE A 20 17.92 1.45 1.47
C ILE A 20 17.12 1.67 0.18
N ASP A 21 15.84 1.29 0.15
CA ASP A 21 14.97 1.48 -1.01
C ASP A 21 14.81 2.95 -1.37
N HIS A 22 14.68 3.83 -0.37
CA HIS A 22 14.62 5.27 -0.58
C HIS A 22 15.89 5.80 -1.26
N HIS A 23 17.06 5.46 -0.74
CA HIS A 23 18.34 5.86 -1.33
C HIS A 23 18.52 5.31 -2.75
N LEU A 24 18.12 4.06 -3.00
CA LEU A 24 18.14 3.48 -4.35
C LEU A 24 17.21 4.24 -5.29
N ASN A 25 15.99 4.54 -4.86
CA ASN A 25 15.04 5.30 -5.68
C ASN A 25 15.56 6.71 -5.99
N GLU A 26 16.18 7.40 -5.03
CA GLU A 26 16.81 8.69 -5.30
C GLU A 26 17.98 8.58 -6.29
N ALA A 27 18.87 7.61 -6.09
CA ALA A 27 20.04 7.39 -6.95
C ALA A 27 19.65 7.02 -8.39
N LEU A 28 18.52 6.33 -8.56
CA LEU A 28 17.97 5.96 -9.86
C LEU A 28 17.00 7.00 -10.44
N HIS A 29 16.78 8.12 -9.75
CA HIS A 29 15.81 9.17 -10.15
C HIS A 29 14.36 8.66 -10.23
N HIS A 30 14.01 7.69 -9.39
CA HIS A 30 12.68 7.11 -9.24
C HIS A 30 11.81 7.84 -8.20
N ASN A 31 12.24 9.01 -7.73
CA ASN A 31 11.59 9.79 -6.66
C ASN A 31 10.66 10.90 -7.18
N MET A 32 10.29 10.89 -8.46
CA MET A 32 9.33 11.85 -9.03
C MET A 32 7.88 11.49 -8.65
N PRO A 33 6.96 12.47 -8.55
CA PRO A 33 5.54 12.19 -8.33
C PRO A 33 4.98 11.21 -9.37
N ASN A 34 4.24 10.19 -8.91
CA ASN A 34 3.65 9.14 -9.76
C ASN A 34 4.68 8.33 -10.56
N TRP A 35 5.97 8.33 -10.18
CA TRP A 35 7.03 7.64 -10.95
C TRP A 35 6.65 6.18 -11.23
N HIS A 36 6.14 5.47 -10.23
CA HIS A 36 5.77 4.08 -10.40
C HIS A 36 4.57 3.85 -11.33
N LEU A 37 3.61 4.79 -11.41
CA LEU A 37 2.49 4.68 -12.34
C LEU A 37 2.95 4.93 -13.79
N LEU A 38 3.85 5.90 -13.96
CA LEU A 38 4.45 6.24 -15.27
C LEU A 38 5.41 5.16 -15.78
N ASN A 39 6.10 4.47 -14.86
CA ASN A 39 7.11 3.46 -15.17
C ASN A 39 6.68 2.05 -14.73
N GLY A 40 5.38 1.87 -14.49
CA GLY A 40 4.79 0.58 -14.15
C GLY A 40 4.90 -0.41 -15.31
N CYS A 41 4.37 -1.61 -15.14
CA CYS A 41 4.42 -2.64 -16.18
C CYS A 41 3.87 -2.11 -17.52
N PRO A 42 4.70 -1.95 -18.57
CA PRO A 42 4.24 -1.39 -19.83
C PRO A 42 3.12 -2.22 -20.45
N CYS A 43 3.16 -3.54 -20.31
CA CYS A 43 2.11 -4.43 -20.80
C CYS A 43 0.75 -4.19 -20.12
N CYS A 44 0.72 -3.61 -18.92
CA CYS A 44 -0.50 -3.35 -18.15
C CYS A 44 -1.00 -1.89 -18.29
N THR A 45 -0.11 -0.93 -18.59
CA THR A 45 -0.43 0.51 -18.57
C THR A 45 -0.32 1.20 -19.92
N TYR A 46 0.34 0.59 -20.91
CA TYR A 46 0.62 1.25 -22.18
C TYR A 46 -0.64 1.42 -23.03
N LYS A 47 -0.89 2.65 -23.48
CA LYS A 47 -1.98 2.99 -24.40
C LYS A 47 -1.46 3.18 -25.81
N LEU A 48 -2.12 2.58 -26.79
CA LEU A 48 -1.78 2.80 -28.19
C LEU A 48 -2.30 4.17 -28.65
N LYS A 49 -1.58 4.80 -29.59
CA LYS A 49 -1.91 6.13 -30.13
C LYS A 49 -3.34 6.22 -30.67
N ASP A 50 -3.84 5.12 -31.23
CA ASP A 50 -5.15 5.01 -31.86
C ASP A 50 -6.06 4.01 -31.12
N GLU A 51 -5.80 3.77 -29.82
CA GLU A 51 -6.66 2.90 -29.01
C GLU A 51 -8.02 3.57 -28.75
N PRO A 52 -9.15 2.92 -29.09
CA PRO A 52 -10.45 3.48 -28.79
C PRO A 52 -10.67 3.60 -27.27
N PRO A 53 -11.29 4.69 -26.78
CA PRO A 53 -11.51 4.86 -25.36
C PRO A 53 -12.44 3.77 -24.82
N LEU A 54 -11.96 3.02 -23.84
CA LEU A 54 -12.76 2.06 -23.08
C LEU A 54 -13.57 2.78 -22.00
N ALA A 55 -14.83 2.36 -21.79
CA ALA A 55 -15.68 2.86 -20.71
C ALA A 55 -15.08 2.61 -19.32
N LEU A 56 -14.39 1.47 -19.18
CA LEU A 56 -13.58 1.11 -18.02
C LEU A 56 -12.17 0.83 -18.52
N GLN A 57 -11.21 1.69 -18.20
CA GLN A 57 -9.85 1.57 -18.69
C GLN A 57 -9.05 0.54 -17.89
N TRP A 58 -9.36 0.38 -16.60
CA TRP A 58 -8.67 -0.50 -15.67
C TRP A 58 -9.68 -1.19 -14.76
N LEU A 59 -9.47 -2.50 -14.53
CA LEU A 59 -10.14 -3.26 -13.49
C LEU A 59 -9.07 -3.76 -12.53
N VAL A 60 -9.13 -3.30 -11.28
CA VAL A 60 -8.18 -3.68 -10.24
C VAL A 60 -8.94 -4.44 -9.16
N SER A 61 -8.48 -5.65 -8.85
CA SER A 61 -8.97 -6.45 -7.73
C SER A 61 -7.92 -6.46 -6.63
N ILE A 62 -8.20 -5.79 -5.51
CA ILE A 62 -7.31 -5.72 -4.36
C ILE A 62 -7.96 -6.50 -3.22
N ASP A 63 -7.29 -7.54 -2.70
CA ASP A 63 -7.65 -8.05 -1.37
C ASP A 63 -7.16 -7.00 -0.38
N GLY A 64 -8.07 -6.17 0.15
CA GLY A 64 -7.79 -5.16 1.18
C GLY A 64 -7.38 -5.74 2.52
N ASN A 65 -6.66 -6.87 2.48
CA ASN A 65 -6.27 -7.71 3.59
C ASN A 65 -7.47 -8.13 4.44
N ASN A 66 -8.63 -8.33 3.82
CA ASN A 66 -9.87 -8.70 4.52
C ASN A 66 -9.78 -10.13 5.07
N SER A 67 -8.87 -10.93 4.53
CA SER A 67 -8.48 -12.23 5.10
C SER A 67 -7.96 -12.11 6.53
N LEU A 68 -7.28 -11.01 6.89
CA LEU A 68 -6.82 -10.75 8.26
C LEU A 68 -7.98 -10.53 9.25
N LYS A 69 -9.16 -10.10 8.78
CA LYS A 69 -10.37 -9.94 9.60
C LYS A 69 -11.02 -11.28 9.98
N ARG A 70 -10.59 -12.40 9.40
CA ARG A 70 -11.16 -13.74 9.65
C ARG A 70 -10.52 -14.49 10.81
N TRP A 71 -9.46 -13.96 11.40
CA TRP A 71 -8.84 -14.58 12.56
C TRP A 71 -9.70 -14.37 13.81
N ALA A 72 -9.80 -15.42 14.63
CA ALA A 72 -10.54 -15.35 15.87
C ALA A 72 -9.96 -14.27 16.80
N SER A 73 -10.82 -13.60 17.56
CA SER A 73 -10.41 -12.62 18.60
C SER A 73 -9.50 -13.22 19.67
N SER A 74 -9.50 -14.56 19.81
CA SER A 74 -8.53 -15.28 20.63
C SER A 74 -7.09 -15.17 20.15
N THR A 75 -6.87 -14.85 18.87
CA THR A 75 -5.53 -14.74 18.25
C THR A 75 -4.97 -13.32 18.34
N TYR A 76 -5.80 -12.29 18.18
CA TYR A 76 -5.36 -10.88 18.19
C TYR A 76 -5.77 -10.08 19.43
N GLY A 77 -6.53 -10.69 20.34
CA GLY A 77 -7.12 -10.01 21.48
C GLY A 77 -8.35 -9.17 21.09
N VAL A 78 -9.01 -8.61 22.10
CA VAL A 78 -10.20 -7.75 21.95
C VAL A 78 -9.85 -6.28 21.69
N THR A 79 -8.61 -5.88 21.98
CA THR A 79 -8.16 -4.50 21.79
C THR A 79 -7.68 -4.33 20.35
N PRO A 80 -8.29 -3.43 19.55
CA PRO A 80 -7.80 -3.12 18.23
C PRO A 80 -6.37 -2.60 18.30
N TRP A 81 -5.46 -3.22 17.57
CA TRP A 81 -4.11 -2.66 17.40
C TRP A 81 -4.18 -1.52 16.39
N GLN A 82 -3.93 -0.30 16.84
CA GLN A 82 -3.90 0.87 15.96
C GLN A 82 -2.50 1.00 15.37
N ASP A 83 -2.39 0.73 14.06
CA ASP A 83 -1.15 1.00 13.33
C ASP A 83 -0.95 2.51 13.18
N SER A 84 -0.01 3.07 13.93
CA SER A 84 0.34 4.49 13.87
C SER A 84 1.43 4.79 12.84
N ARG A 85 1.91 3.79 12.10
CA ARG A 85 2.98 3.98 11.12
C ARG A 85 2.44 4.78 9.94
N LYS A 86 3.29 5.66 9.40
CA LYS A 86 3.00 6.33 8.14
C LYS A 86 3.45 5.44 6.99
N PRO A 87 2.68 5.40 5.91
CA PRO A 87 3.12 4.71 4.71
C PRO A 87 4.41 5.31 4.16
N CYS A 88 5.30 4.45 3.68
CA CYS A 88 6.59 4.85 3.11
C CYS A 88 6.54 5.05 1.59
N SER A 89 5.37 4.85 0.96
CA SER A 89 5.15 5.03 -0.48
C SER A 89 3.97 5.97 -0.77
N ASP A 90 3.94 6.49 -1.98
CA ASP A 90 2.89 7.35 -2.53
C ASP A 90 1.62 6.59 -2.97
N TYR A 91 1.62 5.26 -2.84
CA TYR A 91 0.47 4.38 -3.14
C TYR A 91 -0.65 4.41 -2.11
N TRP A 92 -0.49 5.15 -1.02
CA TRP A 92 -1.45 5.16 0.07
C TRP A 92 -2.37 6.37 -0.04
N VAL A 93 -3.66 6.08 -0.06
CA VAL A 93 -4.71 7.10 0.06
C VAL A 93 -4.91 7.37 1.55
N ASP A 94 -5.01 8.65 1.92
CA ASP A 94 -5.26 9.01 3.31
C ASP A 94 -6.64 8.51 3.75
N ARG A 95 -6.74 8.19 5.04
CA ARG A 95 -7.98 7.63 5.59
C ARG A 95 -9.16 8.58 5.42
N ALA A 96 -8.96 9.89 5.53
CA ALA A 96 -10.05 10.85 5.42
C ALA A 96 -10.64 10.87 4.00
N SER A 97 -9.79 10.76 2.97
CA SER A 97 -10.23 10.63 1.56
C SER A 97 -10.93 9.30 1.28
N VAL A 98 -10.59 8.21 1.97
CA VAL A 98 -11.30 6.93 1.82
C VAL A 98 -12.64 6.96 2.57
N ASP A 99 -12.67 7.58 3.74
CA ASP A 99 -13.83 7.58 4.64
C ASP A 99 -15.06 8.29 4.04
N ILE A 100 -14.90 9.15 3.03
CA ILE A 100 -16.04 9.77 2.31
C ILE A 100 -16.91 8.73 1.60
N PHE A 101 -16.36 7.56 1.26
CA PHE A 101 -17.03 6.48 0.56
C PHE A 101 -17.57 5.38 1.49
N ARG A 102 -17.47 5.54 2.81
CA ARG A 102 -17.79 4.48 3.79
C ARG A 102 -19.21 3.92 3.64
N ASP A 103 -20.16 4.77 3.29
CA ASP A 103 -21.59 4.44 3.26
C ASP A 103 -22.12 4.23 1.82
N GLU A 104 -21.24 4.17 0.81
CA GLU A 104 -21.64 4.03 -0.60
C GLU A 104 -21.90 2.58 -1.05
N VAL A 105 -21.51 1.59 -0.24
CA VAL A 105 -21.74 0.17 -0.58
C VAL A 105 -23.09 -0.27 -0.02
N GLN A 106 -24.10 -0.38 -0.90
CA GLN A 106 -25.41 -1.01 -0.64
C GLN A 106 -25.34 -2.54 -0.69
#